data_AF-A0AAD7CLB2-F1
#
_entry.id   AF-A0AAD7CLB2-F1
#
_cell.length_a   1.000
_cell.length_b   1.000
_cell.length_c   1.000
_cell.angle_alpha   90.00
_cell.angle_beta   90.00
_cell.angle_gamma   90.00
#
_symmetry.space_group_name_H-M   'P 1'
#
loop_
_entity.id
_entity.type
_entity.pdbx_description
1 polymer ?
#
loop_
_entity_poly.entity_id
_entity_poly.type
_entity_poly.pdbx_seq_one_letter_code
_entity_poly.pdbx_strand_id
1 'polypeptide(L)'
;MSHMRQIGDAGYFGLIQTKAQIQNHCQHFGFDTPAAINDPACNTPATCNFTWSREWDTTVSKLIHHPDVPMSCIDLLNLLEETEIDDLCEGCGKRTVSWVWGTGHATKEEDLIDAAVTALMSLQIDEPIRAALMNVNLLCCADTQLVFF
;
A
#
# COMPACT_ATOMS: atom_id res chain seq x y z
N MET A 1 -7.54 -16.57 23.52
CA MET A 1 -6.28 -16.16 24.20
C MET A 1 -5.10 -17.13 24.01
N SER A 2 -5.22 -18.30 23.37
CA SER A 2 -4.07 -19.23 23.23
C SER A 2 -3.07 -18.87 22.12
N HIS A 3 -3.46 -18.12 21.08
CA HIS A 3 -2.57 -17.78 19.96
C HIS A 3 -1.52 -16.69 20.28
N MET A 4 -1.82 -15.74 21.18
CA MET A 4 -0.85 -14.71 21.59
C MET A 4 0.43 -15.30 22.21
N ARG A 5 0.34 -16.45 22.88
CA ARG A 5 1.51 -17.08 23.52
C ARG A 5 2.51 -17.66 22.51
N GLN A 6 2.14 -17.84 21.24
CA GLN A 6 3.00 -18.47 20.25
C GLN A 6 3.93 -17.47 19.53
N ILE A 7 3.52 -16.21 19.41
CA ILE A 7 4.28 -15.14 18.75
C ILE A 7 5.18 -14.35 19.71
N GLY A 8 4.93 -14.44 21.02
CA GLY A 8 5.64 -13.68 22.04
C GLY A 8 5.27 -12.19 22.03
N ASP A 9 5.66 -11.48 23.10
CA ASP A 9 5.28 -10.07 23.30
C ASP A 9 5.84 -9.18 22.18
N ALA A 10 7.09 -9.41 21.77
CA ALA A 10 7.72 -8.65 20.69
C ALA A 10 6.98 -8.79 19.35
N GLY A 11 6.58 -10.01 18.98
CA GLY A 11 5.81 -10.24 17.77
C GLY A 11 4.42 -9.62 17.83
N TYR A 12 3.77 -9.67 19.00
CA TYR A 12 2.50 -8.99 19.22
C TYR A 12 2.62 -7.47 19.04
N PHE A 13 3.61 -6.83 19.67
CA PHE A 13 3.84 -5.39 19.51
C PHE A 13 4.14 -5.00 18.07
N GLY A 14 4.93 -5.80 17.35
CA GLY A 14 5.21 -5.59 15.93
C GLY A 14 3.92 -5.58 15.09
N LEU A 15 3.03 -6.56 15.28
CA LEU A 15 1.75 -6.62 14.59
C LEU A 15 0.85 -5.41 14.87
N ILE A 16 0.78 -4.98 16.14
CA ILE A 16 -0.02 -3.81 16.52
C ILE A 16 0.56 -2.53 15.89
N GLN A 17 1.88 -2.37 15.87
CA GLN A 17 2.54 -1.24 15.25
C GLN A 17 2.30 -1.21 13.73
N THR A 18 2.48 -2.32 13.04
CA THR A 18 2.20 -2.43 11.60
C THR A 18 0.75 -2.10 11.29
N LYS A 19 -0.20 -2.64 12.07
CA LYS A 19 -1.62 -2.30 11.90
C LYS A 19 -1.86 -0.80 12.01
N ALA A 20 -1.27 -0.14 13.00
CA ALA A 20 -1.40 1.31 13.17
C ALA A 20 -0.78 2.10 12.00
N GLN A 21 0.34 1.63 11.44
CA GLN A 21 0.97 2.24 10.26
C GLN A 21 0.10 2.11 9.01
N ILE A 22 -0.48 0.92 8.78
CA ILE A 22 -1.41 0.70 7.68
C ILE A 22 -2.62 1.62 7.84
N GLN A 23 -3.28 1.62 9.00
CA GLN A 23 -4.43 2.50 9.26
C GLN A 23 -4.12 3.98 9.03
N ASN A 24 -2.95 4.44 9.49
CA ASN A 24 -2.51 5.81 9.28
C ASN A 24 -2.28 6.11 7.78
N HIS A 25 -1.71 5.17 7.04
CA HIS A 25 -1.52 5.29 5.60
C HIS A 25 -2.85 5.36 4.84
N CYS A 26 -3.79 4.44 5.14
CA CYS A 26 -5.14 4.46 4.57
C CYS A 26 -5.84 5.80 4.86
N GLN A 27 -5.69 6.33 6.08
CA GLN A 27 -6.28 7.61 6.45
C GLN A 27 -5.78 8.75 5.56
N HIS A 28 -4.46 8.87 5.40
CA HIS A 28 -3.88 9.89 4.52
C HIS A 28 -4.37 9.71 3.08
N PHE A 29 -4.41 8.46 2.58
CA PHE A 29 -4.91 8.18 1.25
C PHE A 29 -6.37 8.60 1.06
N GLY A 30 -7.25 8.30 2.04
CA GLY A 30 -8.66 8.67 1.97
C GLY A 30 -8.92 10.18 2.05
N PHE A 31 -8.12 10.92 2.82
CA PHE A 31 -8.29 12.38 2.99
C PHE A 31 -7.63 13.21 1.88
N ASP A 32 -6.47 12.79 1.38
CA ASP A 32 -5.73 13.53 0.37
C ASP A 32 -6.25 13.19 -1.03
N THR A 33 -7.29 13.91 -1.45
CA THR A 33 -7.89 13.76 -2.78
C THR A 33 -6.84 14.10 -3.86
N PRO A 34 -6.47 13.15 -4.74
CA PRO A 34 -5.57 13.44 -5.83
C PRO A 34 -6.24 14.34 -6.86
N ALA A 35 -5.48 15.24 -7.49
CA ALA A 35 -5.99 16.04 -8.59
C ALA A 35 -6.33 15.14 -9.80
N ALA A 36 -7.43 15.45 -10.50
CA ALA A 36 -7.78 14.70 -11.70
C ALA A 36 -6.76 14.95 -12.82
N ILE A 37 -6.35 13.88 -13.49
CA ILE A 37 -5.48 13.95 -14.66
C ILE A 37 -6.35 14.02 -15.89
N ASN A 38 -6.43 15.22 -16.46
CA ASN A 38 -7.27 15.46 -17.64
C ASN A 38 -6.71 14.75 -18.88
N ASP A 39 -7.60 14.08 -19.61
CA ASP A 39 -7.29 13.58 -20.94
C ASP A 39 -7.23 14.74 -21.96
N PRO A 40 -6.29 14.74 -22.93
CA PRO A 40 -6.22 15.76 -23.96
C PRO A 40 -7.49 15.92 -24.81
N ALA A 41 -8.30 14.86 -24.93
CA ALA A 41 -9.57 14.88 -25.65
C ALA A 41 -10.75 15.33 -24.77
N CYS A 42 -10.53 15.70 -23.51
CA CYS A 42 -11.59 16.13 -22.60
C CYS A 42 -12.08 17.54 -22.95
N ASN A 43 -13.38 17.66 -23.24
CA ASN A 43 -14.03 18.94 -23.55
C ASN A 43 -14.46 19.72 -22.29
N THR A 44 -14.50 19.07 -21.12
CA THR A 44 -15.01 19.63 -19.86
C THR A 44 -14.08 19.33 -18.67
N PRO A 45 -12.79 19.72 -18.73
CA PRO A 45 -11.80 19.35 -17.70
C PRO A 45 -12.13 19.87 -16.30
N ALA A 46 -12.76 21.05 -16.20
CA ALA A 46 -13.20 21.61 -14.92
C ALA A 46 -14.30 20.75 -14.27
N THR A 47 -15.26 20.27 -15.06
CA THR A 47 -16.32 19.36 -14.59
C THR A 47 -15.73 18.03 -14.15
N CYS A 48 -14.85 17.42 -14.95
CA CYS A 48 -14.19 16.16 -14.60
C CYS A 48 -13.41 16.27 -13.27
N ASN A 49 -12.65 17.36 -13.07
CA ASN A 49 -11.91 17.54 -11.83
C ASN A 49 -12.82 17.74 -10.61
N PHE A 50 -13.92 18.48 -10.76
CA PHE A 50 -14.92 18.62 -9.72
C PHE A 50 -15.61 17.29 -9.39
N THR A 51 -16.05 16.55 -10.41
CA THR A 51 -16.70 15.25 -10.27
C THR A 51 -15.78 14.26 -9.58
N TRP A 52 -14.51 14.17 -9.99
CA TRP A 52 -13.51 13.32 -9.35
C TRP A 52 -13.33 13.66 -7.88
N SER A 53 -13.13 14.95 -7.57
CA SER A 53 -12.94 15.39 -6.19
C SER A 53 -14.16 15.10 -5.32
N ARG A 54 -15.36 15.28 -5.86
CA ARG A 54 -16.61 14.94 -5.19
C ARG A 54 -16.69 13.43 -4.92
N GLU A 55 -16.46 12.61 -5.94
CA GLU A 55 -16.54 11.15 -5.83
C GLU A 55 -15.53 10.60 -4.82
N TRP A 56 -14.33 11.19 -4.79
CA TRP A 56 -13.31 10.83 -3.82
C TRP A 56 -13.79 11.08 -2.37
N ASP A 57 -14.31 12.27 -2.11
CA ASP A 57 -14.81 12.64 -0.78
C ASP A 57 -16.06 11.82 -0.39
N THR A 58 -16.99 11.61 -1.32
CA THR A 58 -18.27 10.98 -1.00
C THR A 58 -18.24 9.46 -0.98
N THR A 59 -17.32 8.83 -1.70
CA THR A 59 -17.29 7.37 -1.89
C THR A 59 -15.97 6.80 -1.39
N VAL A 60 -14.84 7.19 -1.98
CA VAL A 60 -13.51 6.64 -1.65
C VAL A 60 -13.18 6.83 -0.17
N SER A 61 -13.26 8.06 0.33
CA SER A 61 -12.96 8.37 1.72
C SER A 61 -13.86 7.60 2.68
N LYS A 62 -15.13 7.35 2.32
CA LYS A 62 -16.05 6.57 3.16
C LYS A 62 -15.73 5.09 3.16
N LEU A 63 -15.41 4.50 2.00
CA LEU A 63 -15.09 3.08 1.89
C LEU A 63 -13.82 2.71 2.64
N ILE A 64 -12.78 3.54 2.54
CA ILE A 64 -11.52 3.33 3.28
C ILE A 64 -11.73 3.40 4.79
N HIS A 65 -12.56 4.33 5.25
CA HIS A 65 -12.79 4.54 6.68
C HIS A 65 -13.95 3.71 7.26
N HIS A 66 -14.58 2.85 6.47
CA HIS A 66 -15.75 2.12 6.93
C HIS A 66 -15.36 1.06 7.98
N PRO A 67 -15.91 1.09 9.21
CA PRO A 67 -15.48 0.20 10.28
C PRO A 67 -15.86 -1.26 10.02
N ASP A 68 -16.97 -1.50 9.33
CA ASP A 68 -17.49 -2.85 9.08
C ASP A 68 -17.00 -3.47 7.76
N VAL A 69 -16.52 -2.64 6.84
CA VAL A 69 -16.11 -3.07 5.49
C VAL A 69 -14.83 -2.32 5.11
N PRO A 70 -13.73 -2.53 5.86
CA PRO A 70 -12.47 -1.88 5.54
C PRO A 70 -11.99 -2.40 4.17
N MET A 71 -11.83 -1.48 3.22
CA MET A 71 -11.27 -1.78 1.91
C MET A 71 -9.80 -1.39 1.89
N SER A 72 -8.94 -2.24 1.32
CA SER A 72 -7.54 -1.89 1.09
C SER A 72 -7.43 -0.79 0.03
N CYS A 73 -6.32 -0.04 0.01
CA CYS A 73 -6.12 0.98 -1.04
C CYS A 73 -6.10 0.33 -2.44
N ILE A 74 -5.58 -0.88 -2.56
CA ILE A 74 -5.53 -1.65 -3.81
C ILE A 74 -6.93 -2.05 -4.28
N ASP A 75 -7.73 -2.65 -3.39
CA ASP A 75 -9.09 -3.08 -3.73
C ASP A 75 -9.94 -1.88 -4.16
N LEU A 76 -9.74 -0.73 -3.51
CA LEU A 76 -10.43 0.50 -3.88
C LEU A 76 -10.00 0.99 -5.27
N LEU A 77 -8.71 1.01 -5.59
CA LEU A 77 -8.28 1.43 -6.93
C LEU A 77 -8.80 0.48 -8.00
N ASN A 78 -8.78 -0.83 -7.76
CA ASN A 78 -9.40 -1.82 -8.65
C ASN A 78 -10.89 -1.51 -8.86
N LEU A 79 -11.62 -1.22 -7.79
CA LEU A 79 -13.03 -0.82 -7.88
C LEU A 79 -13.22 0.45 -8.72
N LEU A 80 -12.37 1.46 -8.55
CA LEU A 80 -12.41 2.70 -9.33
C LEU A 80 -12.07 2.50 -10.81
N GLU A 81 -11.20 1.54 -11.15
CA GLU A 81 -10.92 1.19 -12.55
C GLU A 81 -12.12 0.53 -13.24
N GLU A 82 -12.91 -0.22 -12.48
CA GLU A 82 -14.09 -0.94 -12.98
C GLU A 82 -15.38 -0.09 -12.94
N THR A 83 -15.38 1.01 -12.19
CA THR A 83 -16.56 1.85 -11.97
C THR A 83 -16.62 3.01 -12.95
N GLU A 84 -17.74 3.13 -13.68
CA GLU A 84 -18.06 4.35 -14.42
C GLU A 84 -18.59 5.41 -13.44
N ILE A 85 -17.95 6.58 -13.41
CA ILE A 85 -18.35 7.71 -12.56
C ILE A 85 -19.17 8.68 -13.41
N ASP A 86 -20.42 8.90 -13.02
CA ASP A 86 -21.32 9.85 -13.68
C ASP A 86 -20.68 11.25 -13.76
N ASP A 87 -20.76 11.89 -14.92
CA ASP A 87 -20.17 13.21 -15.22
C ASP A 87 -18.62 13.26 -15.20
N LEU A 88 -17.94 12.12 -15.16
CA LEU A 88 -16.50 12.00 -15.38
C LEU A 88 -16.28 11.27 -16.71
N CYS A 89 -15.58 11.89 -17.66
CA CYS A 89 -15.29 11.19 -18.91
C CYS A 89 -14.30 10.04 -18.68
N GLU A 90 -14.51 8.95 -19.41
CA GLU A 90 -13.73 7.70 -19.27
C GLU A 90 -12.21 7.94 -19.36
N GLY A 91 -11.76 8.80 -20.29
CA GLY A 91 -10.35 9.12 -20.47
C GLY A 91 -9.72 9.79 -19.23
N CYS A 92 -10.41 10.77 -18.63
CA CYS A 92 -9.94 11.40 -17.39
C CYS A 92 -9.93 10.42 -16.23
N GLY A 93 -10.98 9.59 -16.09
CA GLY A 93 -11.05 8.56 -15.05
C GLY A 93 -9.86 7.59 -15.12
N LYS A 94 -9.65 6.94 -16.27
CA LYS A 94 -8.56 5.99 -16.48
C LYS A 94 -7.17 6.61 -16.26
N ARG A 95 -6.93 7.81 -16.79
CA ARG A 95 -5.65 8.51 -16.60
C ARG A 95 -5.41 8.87 -15.14
N THR A 96 -6.45 9.30 -14.43
CA THR A 96 -6.35 9.66 -13.02
C THR A 96 -6.03 8.45 -12.18
N VAL A 97 -6.78 7.35 -12.34
CA VAL A 97 -6.54 6.11 -11.59
C VAL A 97 -5.16 5.52 -11.91
N SER A 98 -4.76 5.48 -13.19
CA SER A 98 -3.42 5.06 -13.61
C SER A 98 -2.31 5.93 -13.02
N TRP A 99 -2.52 7.24 -12.90
CA TRP A 99 -1.58 8.13 -12.23
C TRP A 99 -1.49 7.83 -10.73
N VAL A 100 -2.63 7.61 -10.05
CA VAL A 100 -2.64 7.26 -8.62
C VAL A 100 -1.90 5.94 -8.39
N TRP A 101 -2.09 4.93 -9.23
CA TRP A 101 -1.28 3.70 -9.22
C TRP A 101 0.22 4.00 -9.35
N GLY A 102 0.60 4.84 -10.30
CA GLY A 102 1.99 5.21 -10.56
C GLY A 102 2.67 5.94 -9.40
N THR A 103 1.93 6.51 -8.44
CA THR A 103 2.52 7.13 -7.24
C THR A 103 3.07 6.11 -6.24
N GLY A 104 2.68 4.84 -6.33
CA GLY A 104 3.03 3.81 -5.35
C GLY A 104 2.30 3.95 -4.01
N HIS A 105 1.35 4.89 -3.89
CA HIS A 105 0.59 5.05 -2.65
C HIS A 105 -0.28 3.82 -2.34
N ALA A 106 -0.80 3.13 -3.36
CA ALA A 106 -1.62 1.93 -3.13
C ALA A 106 -0.81 0.71 -2.67
N THR A 107 0.43 0.55 -3.15
CA THR A 107 1.27 -0.62 -2.82
C THR A 107 1.95 -0.52 -1.45
N LYS A 108 1.96 0.67 -0.84
CA LYS A 108 2.61 0.88 0.46
C LYS A 108 2.01 0.04 1.59
N GLU A 109 0.75 -0.37 1.49
CA GLU A 109 0.16 -1.33 2.44
C GLU A 109 0.85 -2.69 2.36
N GLU A 110 1.11 -3.18 1.16
CA GLU A 110 1.83 -4.44 0.92
C GLU A 110 3.27 -4.34 1.42
N ASP A 111 3.95 -3.22 1.15
CA ASP A 111 5.31 -2.98 1.66
C ASP A 111 5.37 -3.04 3.21
N LEU A 112 4.36 -2.48 3.88
CA LEU A 112 4.26 -2.51 5.34
C LEU A 112 3.99 -3.93 5.86
N ILE A 113 3.16 -4.70 5.16
CA ILE A 113 2.87 -6.10 5.49
C ILE A 113 4.13 -6.94 5.31
N ASP A 114 4.83 -6.82 4.18
CA ASP A 114 6.04 -7.56 3.87
C ASP A 114 7.17 -7.26 4.86
N ALA A 115 7.33 -5.98 5.22
CA ALA A 115 8.28 -5.57 6.25
C ALA A 115 7.93 -6.20 7.62
N ALA A 116 6.65 -6.26 7.97
CA ALA A 116 6.20 -6.85 9.22
C ALA A 116 6.39 -8.38 9.25
N VAL A 117 6.05 -9.07 8.16
CA VAL A 117 6.28 -10.51 8.01
C VAL A 117 7.77 -10.82 8.13
N THR A 118 8.62 -10.07 7.43
CA THR A 118 10.08 -10.21 7.50
C THR A 118 10.59 -10.01 8.93
N ALA A 119 10.12 -8.98 9.62
CA ALA A 119 10.47 -8.73 11.02
C ALA A 119 10.03 -9.88 11.95
N LEU A 120 8.82 -10.39 11.79
CA LEU A 120 8.30 -11.50 12.59
C LEU A 120 9.10 -12.79 12.36
N MET A 121 9.43 -13.11 11.10
CA MET A 121 10.26 -14.26 10.78
C MET A 121 11.64 -14.13 11.43
N SER A 122 12.23 -12.93 11.44
CA SER A 122 13.54 -12.69 12.06
C SER A 122 13.55 -12.96 13.57
N LEU A 123 12.41 -12.71 14.25
CA LEU A 123 12.24 -12.95 15.69
C LEU A 123 12.07 -14.43 16.03
N GLN A 124 11.59 -15.25 15.09
CA GLN A 124 11.36 -16.68 15.30
C GLN A 124 12.57 -17.56 14.97
N ILE A 125 13.57 -17.02 14.28
CA ILE A 125 14.80 -17.74 13.99
C ILE A 125 15.63 -17.82 15.28
N ASP A 126 15.83 -19.04 15.77
CA ASP A 126 16.69 -19.35 16.91
C ASP A 126 18.08 -18.71 16.73
N GLU A 127 18.65 -18.15 17.80
CA GLU A 127 19.92 -17.41 17.77
C GLU A 127 21.04 -18.13 16.99
N PRO A 128 21.27 -19.45 17.13
CA PRO A 128 22.28 -20.17 16.35
C PRO A 128 21.98 -20.27 14.85
N ILE A 129 20.70 -20.36 14.44
CA ILE A 129 20.31 -20.38 13.02
C ILE A 129 20.48 -18.99 12.42
N ARG A 130 20.15 -17.93 13.20
CA ARG A 130 20.36 -16.54 12.79
C ARG A 130 21.84 -16.24 12.58
N ALA A 131 22.70 -16.69 13.50
CA ALA A 131 24.15 -16.57 13.38
C ALA A 131 24.70 -17.35 12.17
N ALA A 132 24.17 -18.54 11.88
CA ALA A 132 24.57 -19.32 10.69
C ALA A 132 24.20 -18.61 9.38
N LEU A 133 22.99 -18.04 9.27
CA LEU A 133 22.55 -17.31 8.08
C LEU A 133 23.35 -16.01 7.85
N MET A 134 23.70 -15.28 8.90
CA MET A 134 24.55 -14.08 8.78
C MET A 134 25.97 -14.42 8.31
N ASN A 135 26.53 -15.56 8.73
CA ASN A 135 27.83 -16.02 8.26
C ASN A 135 27.83 -16.46 6.78
N VAL A 136 26.72 -17.01 6.28
CA VAL A 136 26.58 -17.37 4.86
C VAL A 136 26.54 -16.13 3.97
N ASN A 137 25.87 -15.05 4.39
CA ASN A 137 25.81 -13.81 3.62
C ASN A 137 27.18 -13.10 3.53
N LEU A 138 28.02 -13.20 4.57
CA LEU A 138 29.39 -12.69 4.54
C LEU A 138 30.29 -13.47 3.57
N LEU A 139 30.02 -14.76 3.36
CA LEU A 139 30.74 -15.57 2.38
C LEU A 139 30.32 -15.23 0.93
N CYS A 140 29.04 -14.96 0.68
CA CYS A 140 28.57 -14.59 -0.67
C CYS A 140 29.00 -13.19 -1.13
N CYS A 141 29.35 -12.27 -0.21
CA CYS A 141 29.88 -10.95 -0.59
C CYS A 141 31.41 -10.93 -0.79
N ALA A 142 32.14 -11.99 -0.43
CA ALA A 142 33.60 -12.04 -0.54
C ALA A 142 34.11 -12.47 -1.93
N ASP A 143 33.26 -13.07 -2.78
CA ASP A 143 33.68 -13.66 -4.07
C ASP A 143 33.43 -12.77 -5.31
N THR A 144 32.94 -11.53 -5.16
CA THR A 144 32.66 -10.62 -6.30
C THR A 144 33.74 -9.56 -6.51
N GLN A 145 35.00 -9.84 -6.15
CA GLN A 145 36.17 -9.01 -6.51
C GLN A 145 37.14 -9.75 -7.43
N LEU A 146 36.69 -10.28 -8.57
CA LEU A 146 37.63 -10.72 -9.60
C LEU A 146 37.12 -10.39 -11.01
N VAL A 147 38.00 -9.72 -11.75
CA VAL A 147 38.03 -9.45 -13.19
C VAL A 147 37.32 -8.17 -13.68
N PHE A 148 38.03 -7.05 -13.53
CA PHE A 148 38.15 -6.06 -14.62
C PHE A 148 39.63 -5.92 -14.95
N PHE A 149 40.02 -6.44 -16.12
CA PHE A 149 41.23 -6.08 -16.86
C PHE A 149 40.81 -5.80 -18.30
#